data_AF-A0AAD7CQH0-F1
#
_entry.id   AF-A0AAD7CQH0-F1
#
_cell.length_a   1.000
_cell.length_b   1.000
_cell.length_c   1.000
_cell.angle_alpha   90.00
_cell.angle_beta   90.00
_cell.angle_gamma   90.00
#
_symmetry.space_group_name_H-M   'P 1'
#
loop_
_entity.id
_entity.type
_entity.pdbx_description
1 polymer ?
#
loop_
_entity_poly.entity_id
_entity_poly.type
_entity_poly.pdbx_seq_one_letter_code
_entity_poly.pdbx_strand_id
1 'polypeptide(L)'
;HYHSDMSPKYLEATYSSFASSDGLALILSATSGAGEGLDVPEVNGVINFGLPKKVPMRFQWEGRAGHSSTRDAFALTMLEPWVLEMSMTHLGQVAEDEDDPYRPLLSTGLGKKNPIKQERVGTAAVQLATCPGCKRAAYAKFMEDESDDGSSKLS
;
A
#
# COMPACT_ATOMS: atom_id res chain seq x y z
N HIS A 1 -18.95 0.01 0.58
CA HIS A 1 -17.95 -0.76 1.34
C HIS A 1 -17.80 -2.13 0.69
N TYR A 2 -16.60 -2.71 0.67
CA TYR A 2 -16.32 -3.96 -0.04
C TYR A 2 -15.37 -4.82 0.82
N HIS A 3 -15.89 -5.86 1.46
CA HIS A 3 -15.11 -6.82 2.25
C HIS A 3 -15.75 -8.21 2.23
N SER A 4 -14.97 -9.23 2.57
CA SER A 4 -15.31 -10.66 2.42
C SER A 4 -16.56 -11.12 3.16
N ASP A 5 -16.99 -10.41 4.20
CA ASP A 5 -18.17 -10.81 4.99
C ASP A 5 -19.49 -10.37 4.35
N MET A 6 -19.42 -9.60 3.26
CA MET A 6 -20.59 -9.16 2.52
C MET A 6 -21.08 -10.26 1.57
N SER A 7 -22.39 -10.29 1.31
CA SER A 7 -22.96 -11.27 0.39
C SER A 7 -22.40 -11.08 -1.03
N PRO A 8 -22.24 -12.17 -1.83
CA PRO A 8 -21.76 -12.07 -3.20
C PRO A 8 -22.57 -11.10 -4.06
N LYS A 9 -23.90 -11.11 -3.92
CA LYS A 9 -24.80 -10.19 -4.61
C LYS A 9 -24.54 -8.72 -4.25
N TYR A 10 -24.21 -8.44 -2.99
CA TYR A 10 -23.86 -7.09 -2.56
C TYR A 10 -22.50 -6.65 -3.11
N LEU A 11 -21.51 -7.54 -3.10
CA LEU A 11 -20.18 -7.29 -3.66
C LEU A 11 -20.27 -6.98 -5.16
N GLU A 12 -20.99 -7.81 -5.91
CA GLU A 12 -21.21 -7.63 -7.35
C GLU A 12 -21.95 -6.32 -7.66
N ALA A 13 -23.02 -6.00 -6.93
CA ALA A 13 -23.77 -4.76 -7.13
C ALA A 13 -22.92 -3.52 -6.78
N THR A 14 -22.15 -3.57 -5.69
CA THR A 14 -21.27 -2.47 -5.27
C THR A 14 -20.16 -2.25 -6.28
N TYR A 15 -19.53 -3.32 -6.74
CA TYR A 15 -18.47 -3.26 -7.75
C TYR A 15 -19.01 -2.75 -9.08
N SER A 16 -20.13 -3.29 -9.57
CA SER A 16 -20.76 -2.86 -10.82
C SER A 16 -21.16 -1.37 -10.79
N SER A 17 -21.69 -0.91 -9.66
CA SER A 17 -22.01 0.51 -9.45
C SER A 17 -20.78 1.40 -9.36
N PHE A 18 -19.63 0.87 -8.97
CA PHE A 18 -18.36 1.61 -8.93
C PHE A 18 -17.66 1.65 -10.29
N ALA A 19 -17.70 0.53 -11.01
CA ALA A 19 -17.01 0.37 -12.28
C ALA A 19 -17.73 1.01 -13.47
N SER A 20 -19.04 1.26 -13.35
CA SER A 20 -19.84 1.91 -14.39
C SER A 20 -19.58 3.41 -14.44
N SER A 21 -19.46 3.98 -15.65
CA SER A 21 -19.38 5.43 -15.85
C SER A 21 -20.64 6.17 -15.39
N ASP A 22 -21.79 5.50 -15.42
CA ASP A 22 -23.09 6.01 -14.95
C ASP A 22 -23.43 5.49 -13.54
N GLY A 23 -22.44 4.87 -12.90
CA GLY A 23 -22.55 4.31 -11.57
C GLY A 23 -22.71 5.38 -10.49
N LEU A 24 -23.45 5.06 -9.43
CA LEU A 24 -23.64 5.98 -8.30
C LEU A 24 -22.49 5.92 -7.30
N ALA A 25 -21.70 4.84 -7.31
CA ALA A 25 -20.60 4.66 -6.37
C ALA A 25 -19.32 5.32 -6.91
N LEU A 26 -18.98 6.50 -6.39
CA LEU A 26 -17.74 7.20 -6.78
C LEU A 26 -16.51 6.73 -5.99
N ILE A 27 -16.71 6.09 -4.85
CA ILE A 27 -15.65 5.68 -3.93
C ILE A 27 -15.87 4.23 -3.50
N LEU A 28 -14.88 3.38 -3.75
CA LEU A 28 -14.84 2.01 -3.27
C LEU A 28 -13.94 1.90 -2.04
N SER A 29 -14.54 1.79 -0.86
CA SER A 29 -13.82 1.47 0.38
C SER A 29 -13.67 -0.04 0.53
N ALA A 30 -12.45 -0.55 0.37
CA ALA A 30 -12.12 -1.97 0.45
C ALA A 30 -11.09 -2.28 1.54
N THR A 31 -11.13 -3.49 2.10
CA THR A 31 -10.09 -4.00 3.00
C THR A 31 -9.02 -4.75 2.21
N SER A 32 -7.84 -4.95 2.79
CA SER A 32 -6.70 -5.62 2.11
C SER A 32 -7.03 -7.02 1.60
N GLY A 33 -7.92 -7.76 2.28
CA GLY A 33 -8.36 -9.09 1.85
C GLY A 33 -9.27 -9.08 0.61
N ALA A 34 -9.75 -7.90 0.21
CA ALA A 34 -10.57 -7.71 -0.98
C ALA A 34 -9.83 -6.95 -2.10
N GLY A 35 -8.62 -6.45 -1.81
CA GLY A 35 -7.77 -5.75 -2.77
C GLY A 35 -6.92 -6.66 -3.65
N GLU A 36 -6.79 -7.95 -3.32
CA GLU A 36 -6.14 -8.96 -4.15
C GLU A 36 -7.21 -9.68 -4.97
N GLY A 37 -7.18 -9.53 -6.30
CA GLY A 37 -8.10 -10.21 -7.23
C GLY A 37 -9.27 -9.38 -7.77
N LEU A 38 -9.48 -8.16 -7.27
CA LEU A 38 -10.43 -7.23 -7.88
C LEU A 38 -9.76 -6.49 -9.05
N ASP A 39 -10.33 -6.65 -10.25
CA ASP A 39 -9.94 -5.90 -11.45
C ASP A 39 -10.53 -4.50 -11.39
N VAL A 40 -10.03 -3.67 -10.47
CA VAL A 40 -10.53 -2.31 -10.29
C VAL A 40 -10.25 -1.52 -11.56
N PRO A 41 -11.26 -0.91 -12.20
CA PRO A 41 -11.03 -0.06 -13.37
C PRO A 41 -10.12 1.11 -12.99
N GLU A 42 -9.54 1.76 -13.99
CA GLU A 42 -8.66 2.88 -13.74
C GLU A 42 -9.32 3.94 -12.85
N VAL A 43 -8.68 4.24 -11.72
CA VAL A 43 -9.16 5.25 -10.77
C VAL A 43 -8.31 6.50 -10.82
N ASN A 44 -8.93 7.66 -10.55
CA ASN A 44 -8.22 8.92 -10.43
C ASN A 44 -7.38 9.04 -9.14
N GLY A 45 -7.60 8.17 -8.16
CA GLY A 45 -6.74 8.16 -7.00
C GLY A 45 -6.99 7.00 -6.06
N VAL A 46 -5.96 6.72 -5.26
CA VAL A 46 -5.95 5.68 -4.24
C VAL A 46 -5.60 6.30 -2.89
N ILE A 47 -6.38 5.99 -1.87
CA ILE A 47 -6.13 6.42 -0.49
C ILE A 47 -5.95 5.19 0.40
N ASN A 48 -4.73 5.00 0.90
CA ASN A 48 -4.37 3.95 1.83
C ASN A 48 -4.48 4.47 3.27
N PHE A 49 -5.32 3.83 4.08
CA PHE A 49 -5.41 4.13 5.51
C PHE A 49 -4.41 3.27 6.30
N GLY A 50 -3.24 3.88 6.56
CA GLY A 50 -2.12 3.28 7.25
C GLY A 50 -1.24 2.39 6.37
N LEU A 51 -0.16 1.89 6.95
CA LEU A 51 0.83 1.12 6.18
C LEU A 51 0.43 -0.35 5.96
N PRO A 52 0.72 -0.91 4.77
CA PRO A 52 0.66 -2.35 4.56
C PRO A 52 1.75 -3.07 5.32
N LYS A 53 1.59 -4.39 5.47
CA LYS A 53 2.62 -5.25 6.07
C LYS A 53 3.90 -5.28 5.25
N LYS A 54 3.76 -5.27 3.93
CA LYS A 54 4.85 -5.41 2.96
C LYS A 54 4.79 -4.29 1.91
N VAL A 55 5.95 -3.87 1.43
CA VAL A 55 6.09 -2.82 0.43
C VAL A 55 5.42 -3.17 -0.91
N PRO A 56 5.60 -4.38 -1.50
CA PRO A 56 4.93 -4.76 -2.76
C PRO A 56 3.41 -4.60 -2.76
N MET A 57 2.76 -4.81 -1.61
CA MET A 57 1.31 -4.60 -1.49
C MET A 57 0.95 -3.13 -1.73
N ARG A 58 1.77 -2.20 -1.21
CA ARG A 58 1.59 -0.77 -1.42
C ARG A 58 1.64 -0.42 -2.90
N PHE A 59 2.63 -0.97 -3.62
CA PHE A 59 2.78 -0.79 -5.06
C PHE A 59 1.57 -1.28 -5.83
N GLN A 60 1.10 -2.50 -5.53
CA GLN A 60 -0.08 -3.06 -6.18
C GLN A 60 -1.34 -2.21 -5.94
N TRP A 61 -1.47 -1.61 -4.75
CA TRP A 61 -2.61 -0.73 -4.44
C TRP A 61 -2.49 0.62 -5.14
N GLU A 62 -1.34 1.28 -5.02
CA GLU A 62 -1.10 2.62 -5.60
C GLU A 62 -1.07 2.57 -7.14
N GLY A 63 -0.61 1.47 -7.74
CA GLY A 63 -0.57 1.25 -9.19
C GLY A 63 -1.94 1.06 -9.87
N ARG A 64 -3.03 1.06 -9.10
CA ARG A 64 -4.40 1.10 -9.66
C ARG A 64 -4.78 2.48 -10.19
N ALA A 65 -4.06 3.51 -9.76
CA ALA A 65 -4.21 4.87 -10.25
C ALA A 65 -3.19 5.17 -11.36
N GLY A 66 -3.56 6.05 -12.29
CA GLY A 66 -2.62 6.63 -13.26
C GLY A 66 -2.23 5.71 -14.43
N HIS A 67 -3.14 4.83 -14.85
CA HIS A 67 -2.92 3.98 -16.03
C HIS A 67 -3.14 4.76 -17.35
N SER A 68 -4.00 5.79 -17.36
CA SER A 68 -4.19 6.66 -18.52
C SER A 68 -3.11 7.72 -18.59
N SER A 69 -2.55 7.89 -19.78
CA SER A 69 -1.67 9.03 -20.12
C SER A 69 -2.43 10.37 -20.23
N THR A 70 -3.75 10.37 -20.10
CA THR A 70 -4.60 11.55 -20.36
C THR A 70 -5.13 12.23 -19.10
N ARG A 71 -4.98 11.60 -17.93
CA ARG A 71 -5.52 12.10 -16.66
C ARG A 71 -4.49 11.99 -15.56
N ASP A 72 -4.32 13.07 -14.82
CA ASP A 72 -3.55 13.04 -13.59
C ASP A 72 -4.26 12.15 -12.57
N ALA A 73 -3.45 11.43 -11.79
CA ALA A 73 -3.92 10.60 -10.70
C ALA A 73 -3.02 10.78 -9.48
N PHE A 74 -3.54 10.44 -8.30
CA PHE A 74 -2.79 10.54 -7.05
C PHE A 74 -2.83 9.26 -6.23
N ALA A 75 -1.75 9.03 -5.50
CA ALA A 75 -1.67 8.00 -4.46
C ALA A 75 -1.37 8.69 -3.12
N LEU A 76 -2.25 8.51 -2.15
CA LEU A 76 -2.13 9.06 -0.81
C LEU A 76 -2.07 7.93 0.20
N THR A 77 -1.09 7.97 1.10
CA THR A 77 -1.05 7.09 2.27
C THR A 77 -1.17 7.93 3.54
N MET A 78 -2.23 7.70 4.31
CA MET A 78 -2.46 8.32 5.60
C MET A 78 -1.67 7.56 6.66
N LEU A 79 -0.70 8.19 7.29
CA LEU A 79 0.15 7.55 8.30
C LEU A 79 -0.44 7.69 9.70
N GLU A 80 -0.28 6.63 10.49
CA GLU A 80 -0.57 6.67 11.93
C GLU A 80 0.59 7.32 12.68
N PRO A 81 0.36 8.04 13.81
CA PRO A 81 1.42 8.74 14.54
C PRO A 81 2.61 7.87 14.90
N TRP A 82 2.38 6.62 15.28
CA TRP A 82 3.42 5.67 15.66
C TRP A 82 4.47 5.45 14.54
N VAL A 83 4.09 5.60 13.26
CA VAL A 83 5.01 5.45 12.13
C VAL A 83 6.09 6.52 12.16
N LEU A 84 5.71 7.75 12.52
CA LEU A 84 6.60 8.90 12.60
C LEU A 84 7.52 8.81 13.83
N GLU A 85 6.97 8.33 14.95
CA GLU A 85 7.70 8.13 16.21
C GLU A 85 8.77 7.02 16.07
N MET A 86 8.45 5.94 15.35
CA MET A 86 9.34 4.80 15.16
C MET A 86 10.51 5.07 14.21
N SER A 87 10.31 5.89 13.17
CA SER A 87 11.32 6.18 12.13
C SER A 87 12.62 6.76 12.72
N MET A 88 12.51 7.64 13.72
CA MET A 88 13.69 8.31 14.31
C MET A 88 14.49 7.42 15.27
N THR A 89 13.85 6.44 15.91
CA THR A 89 14.43 5.75 17.07
C THR A 89 15.00 4.36 16.72
N HIS A 90 14.40 3.66 15.76
CA HIS A 90 14.70 2.24 15.51
C HIS A 90 15.52 2.00 14.23
N LEU A 91 15.47 2.91 13.25
CA LEU A 91 16.19 2.73 11.98
C LEU A 91 17.72 2.76 12.14
N GLY A 92 18.23 3.40 13.20
CA GLY A 92 19.65 3.37 13.55
C GLY A 92 20.13 2.04 14.15
N GLN A 93 19.23 1.13 14.54
CA GLN A 93 19.54 -0.15 15.19
C GLN A 93 19.35 -1.37 14.28
N VAL A 94 18.55 -1.27 13.22
CA VAL A 94 18.31 -2.37 12.25
C VAL A 94 19.46 -2.50 11.24
N ALA A 95 20.38 -1.54 11.19
CA ALA A 95 21.54 -1.54 10.29
C ALA A 95 22.58 -2.64 10.56
N GLU A 96 22.40 -3.47 11.60
CA GLU A 96 23.35 -4.53 11.97
C GLU A 96 22.93 -5.96 11.57
N ASP A 97 21.71 -6.17 11.06
CA ASP A 97 21.20 -7.49 10.59
C ASP A 97 20.54 -7.33 9.20
N GLU A 98 21.32 -7.45 8.13
CA GLU A 98 21.08 -6.74 6.85
C GLU A 98 20.25 -7.45 5.75
N ASP A 99 19.52 -8.54 5.99
CA ASP A 99 19.00 -9.34 4.85
C ASP A 99 17.46 -9.41 4.64
N ASP A 100 16.60 -9.01 5.59
CA ASP A 100 15.13 -9.11 5.40
C ASP A 100 14.39 -7.75 5.49
N PRO A 101 14.03 -7.12 4.36
CA PRO A 101 13.27 -5.87 4.33
C PRO A 101 11.84 -5.99 4.84
N TYR A 102 11.32 -7.23 4.98
CA TYR A 102 9.99 -7.52 5.48
C TYR A 102 9.95 -7.86 6.97
N ARG A 103 11.11 -7.91 7.64
CA ARG A 103 11.19 -8.13 9.08
C ARG A 103 10.40 -7.04 9.81
N PRO A 104 9.43 -7.40 10.68
CA PRO A 104 8.71 -6.41 11.46
C PRO A 104 9.65 -5.64 12.40
N LEU A 105 9.40 -4.34 12.56
CA LEU A 105 10.19 -3.48 13.45
C LEU A 105 10.13 -3.92 14.92
N LEU A 106 8.97 -4.40 15.37
CA LEU A 106 8.79 -4.95 16.70
C LEU A 106 8.71 -6.48 16.61
N SER A 107 9.84 -7.14 16.87
CA SER A 107 9.94 -8.62 16.90
C SER A 107 9.39 -9.23 18.20
N THR A 108 8.90 -8.41 19.15
CA THR A 108 8.32 -8.83 20.43
C THR A 108 7.04 -9.67 20.30
N GLY A 109 6.51 -9.81 19.09
CA GLY A 109 5.27 -10.49 18.77
C GLY A 109 5.40 -11.89 18.14
N LEU A 110 6.62 -12.42 17.95
CA LEU A 110 6.82 -13.76 17.38
C LEU A 110 6.08 -14.81 18.23
N GLY A 111 5.00 -15.37 17.68
CA GLY A 111 4.14 -16.37 18.34
C GLY A 111 2.90 -15.82 19.04
N LYS A 112 2.64 -14.50 19.04
CA LYS A 112 1.36 -13.95 19.53
C LYS A 112 0.21 -14.31 18.59
N LYS A 113 -0.91 -14.75 19.16
CA LYS A 113 -2.13 -15.08 18.41
C LYS A 113 -2.71 -13.87 17.66
N ASN A 114 -2.58 -12.67 18.23
CA ASN A 114 -3.09 -11.42 17.67
C ASN A 114 -2.05 -10.29 17.80
N PRO A 115 -1.03 -10.24 16.93
CA PRO A 115 -0.04 -9.17 16.99
C PRO A 115 -0.64 -7.83 16.54
N ILE A 116 -0.22 -6.74 17.20
CA ILE A 116 -0.64 -5.38 16.84
C ILE A 116 -0.05 -4.98 15.49
N LYS A 117 -0.51 -3.86 14.89
CA LYS A 117 -0.06 -3.46 13.54
C LYS A 117 1.45 -3.22 13.49
N GLN A 118 2.01 -2.57 14.51
CA GLN A 118 3.43 -2.26 14.64
C GLN A 118 4.32 -3.51 14.67
N GLU A 119 3.79 -4.64 15.18
CA GLU A 119 4.47 -5.94 15.22
C GLU A 119 4.37 -6.72 13.89
N ARG A 120 3.67 -6.18 12.88
CA ARG A 120 3.43 -6.84 11.59
C ARG A 120 3.95 -6.04 10.38
N VAL A 121 4.25 -4.76 10.54
CA VAL A 121 4.71 -3.89 9.46
C VAL A 121 6.23 -3.99 9.34
N GLY A 122 6.69 -4.34 8.14
CA GLY A 122 8.13 -4.46 7.84
C GLY A 122 8.86 -3.12 7.90
N THR A 123 10.13 -3.16 8.30
CA THR A 123 11.01 -1.99 8.41
C THR A 123 11.05 -1.15 7.13
N ALA A 124 11.13 -1.80 5.96
CA ALA A 124 11.18 -1.09 4.68
C ALA A 124 9.92 -0.26 4.40
N ALA A 125 8.74 -0.72 4.83
CA ALA A 125 7.49 0.02 4.65
C ALA A 125 7.50 1.34 5.44
N VAL A 126 8.07 1.33 6.66
CA VAL A 126 8.23 2.53 7.48
C VAL A 126 9.31 3.45 6.91
N GLN A 127 10.44 2.91 6.45
CA GLN A 127 11.50 3.69 5.81
C GLN A 127 11.00 4.43 4.57
N LEU A 128 10.27 3.74 3.67
CA LEU A 128 9.71 4.37 2.47
C LEU A 128 8.64 5.42 2.81
N ALA A 129 7.79 5.13 3.80
CA ALA A 129 6.76 6.06 4.25
C ALA A 129 7.34 7.36 4.82
N THR A 130 8.46 7.26 5.54
CA THR A 130 9.10 8.39 6.23
C THR A 130 10.29 8.99 5.49
N CYS A 131 10.65 8.45 4.33
CA CYS A 131 11.71 9.01 3.48
C CYS A 131 11.46 10.50 3.18
N PRO A 132 12.40 11.41 3.50
CA PRO A 132 12.23 12.85 3.29
C PRO A 132 12.39 13.27 1.81
N GLY A 133 12.91 12.37 0.96
CA GLY A 133 13.18 12.64 -0.45
C GLY A 133 12.03 12.27 -1.39
N CYS A 134 12.36 12.24 -2.69
CA CYS A 134 11.43 11.82 -3.73
C CYS A 134 10.94 10.38 -3.48
N LYS A 135 9.63 10.20 -3.28
CA LYS A 135 9.03 8.89 -3.05
C LYS A 135 9.24 7.93 -4.24
N ARG A 136 9.18 8.44 -5.48
CA ARG A 136 9.46 7.63 -6.68
C ARG A 136 10.89 7.10 -6.69
N ALA A 137 11.87 7.95 -6.38
CA ALA A 137 13.26 7.52 -6.32
C ALA A 137 13.50 6.50 -5.18
N ALA A 138 12.88 6.72 -4.01
CA ALA A 138 12.95 5.78 -2.91
C ALA A 138 12.35 4.41 -3.28
N TYR A 139 11.25 4.42 -4.03
CA TYR A 139 10.62 3.21 -4.55
C TYR A 139 11.46 2.50 -5.60
N ALA A 140 11.99 3.21 -6.60
CA ALA A 140 12.86 2.64 -7.61
C ALA A 140 14.08 1.95 -6.97
N LYS A 141 14.71 2.63 -5.99
CA LYS A 141 15.81 2.05 -5.22
C LYS A 141 15.40 0.77 -4.47
N PHE A 142 14.22 0.74 -3.85
CA PHE A 142 13.75 -0.44 -3.13
C PHE A 142 13.47 -1.62 -4.06
N MET A 143 12.97 -1.36 -5.27
CA MET A 143 12.64 -2.38 -6.27
C MET A 143 13.82 -2.79 -7.13
N GLU A 144 15.01 -2.21 -6.90
CA GLU A 144 16.19 -2.37 -7.77
C GLU A 144 15.86 -2.01 -9.23
N ASP A 145 15.02 -0.99 -9.42
CA ASP A 145 14.60 -0.52 -10.72
C ASP A 145 15.62 0.47 -11.28
N GLU A 146 16.37 0.03 -12.30
CA GLU A 146 17.39 0.81 -13.00
C GLU A 146 16.85 1.53 -14.25
N SER A 147 15.52 1.57 -14.45
CA SER A 147 14.94 2.28 -15.59
C SER A 147 15.16 3.80 -15.50
N ASP A 148 15.56 4.41 -16.63
CA ASP A 148 15.95 5.83 -16.72
C ASP A 148 14.83 6.83 -16.32
N ASP A 149 13.56 6.39 -16.35
CA ASP A 149 12.40 7.23 -16.03
C ASP A 149 11.75 6.86 -14.69
N GLY A 150 12.22 5.82 -13.98
CA GLY A 150 11.57 5.28 -12.77
C GLY A 150 10.09 4.97 -12.98
N SER A 151 9.68 4.79 -14.24
CA SER A 151 8.35 4.39 -14.63
C SER A 151 8.43 2.91 -14.90
N SER A 152 7.86 2.11 -14.01
CA SER A 152 7.60 0.71 -14.28
C SER A 152 6.65 0.65 -15.48
N LYS A 153 7.20 0.56 -16.70
CA LYS A 153 6.46 0.15 -17.88
C LYS A 153 6.14 -1.32 -17.70
N LEU A 154 5.09 -1.58 -16.93
CA LEU A 154 4.39 -2.85 -16.96
C LEU A 154 3.70 -2.92 -18.33
N SER A 155 4.36 -3.63 -19.24
CA SER A 155 3.81 -4.06 -20.54
C SER A 155 2.67 -5.05 -20.37
#